data_AF-A0A3R8AGN1-F1
#
_entry.id   AF-A0A3R8AGN1-F1
#
_cell.length_a   1.000
_cell.length_b   1.000
_cell.length_c   1.000
_cell.angle_alpha   90.00
_cell.angle_beta   90.00
_cell.angle_gamma   90.00
#
_symmetry.space_group_name_H-M   'P 1'
#
loop_
_entity.id
_entity.type
_entity.pdbx_description
1 polymer ?
#
loop_
_entity_poly.entity_id
_entity_poly.type
_entity_poly.pdbx_seq_one_letter_code
_entity_poly.pdbx_strand_id
1 'polypeptide(L)'
;MTNAGKSSSCPPCSGEAKKREDTEEGRAGGRGNSENGDDRAEASPSRGSLSETARKVFDEKLFTSSFFREVWERSPLLLRSSELGAHPFSGRKFISEEDMVRMCYRGAIAETLKVFQEGKLYDPPQISFPEEACVDISAIRPPPRAASSSSGERSSDREGKKAETGKMEEGGERHRTTTSANLSRATCRYLEGCSLVINQADRTLEILQSICQHLSKKYFSHVFAVSYLTPPRTHAVKTHTDDQDVFLLQVWGSKAWKIWTPPQILPLTEEMLGKREAFPDDPGKPLLEFVLKEGDILYIPRGFPHAAVTTEEPSLHITLTVPTAEFAYVTCLQRLVKSLVLTHTLPSDTERRCRSALLLKDVPGAAEDLHALSAAVDACAEQVASRLNYDALCNSLSNQLETVNAMQKRQFLRLQAVPVSTPFTDASLVALAAGLTCKCEEGSAEAVFFKGTQSLTMKICPSASKLINVLANRQPATVCDLPCKDPFERFCVLLVLHSKALIDVLSR
;
A
#
# COMPACT_ATOMS: atom_id res chain seq x y z
N MET A 1 -56.97 -25.42 2.47
CA MET A 1 -57.75 -25.67 1.24
C MET A 1 -56.80 -25.49 0.06
N THR A 2 -55.95 -26.45 -0.31
CA THR A 2 -56.16 -27.63 -1.21
C THR A 2 -56.65 -27.32 -2.63
N ASN A 3 -55.73 -27.43 -3.61
CA ASN A 3 -55.79 -28.14 -4.92
C ASN A 3 -54.99 -27.36 -5.98
N ALA A 4 -53.92 -27.89 -6.61
CA ALA A 4 -53.71 -29.09 -7.43
C ALA A 4 -54.08 -28.89 -8.92
N GLY A 5 -53.10 -29.11 -9.80
CA GLY A 5 -53.27 -29.18 -11.26
C GLY A 5 -51.95 -29.31 -12.03
N LYS A 6 -51.51 -30.56 -12.28
CA LYS A 6 -50.41 -30.94 -13.18
C LYS A 6 -50.92 -31.07 -14.62
N SER A 7 -50.09 -30.77 -15.62
CA SER A 7 -50.01 -31.59 -16.86
C SER A 7 -48.71 -31.33 -17.64
N SER A 8 -48.08 -32.45 -18.01
CA SER A 8 -46.84 -32.66 -18.76
C SER A 8 -47.07 -32.82 -20.27
N SER A 9 -46.09 -32.47 -21.12
CA SER A 9 -45.63 -33.32 -22.26
C SER A 9 -44.54 -32.63 -23.13
N CYS A 10 -43.42 -33.33 -23.33
CA CYS A 10 -42.47 -33.29 -24.46
C CYS A 10 -42.65 -34.60 -25.28
N PRO A 11 -41.91 -34.92 -26.38
CA PRO A 11 -41.25 -34.17 -27.47
C PRO A 11 -41.68 -34.76 -28.87
N PRO A 12 -40.92 -34.66 -30.01
CA PRO A 12 -39.74 -35.53 -30.24
C PRO A 12 -38.58 -34.96 -31.09
N CYS A 13 -37.45 -35.67 -31.03
CA CYS A 13 -36.22 -35.54 -31.83
C CYS A 13 -36.28 -36.29 -33.18
N SER A 14 -35.52 -35.81 -34.17
CA SER A 14 -34.81 -36.55 -35.25
C SER A 14 -34.14 -35.51 -36.17
N GLY A 15 -32.96 -35.64 -36.75
CA GLY A 15 -32.01 -36.72 -36.95
C GLY A 15 -30.83 -36.19 -37.80
N GLU A 16 -29.75 -36.95 -37.85
CA GLU A 16 -28.41 -36.66 -38.37
C GLU A 16 -28.32 -36.43 -39.91
N ALA A 17 -27.27 -35.74 -40.36
CA ALA A 17 -26.51 -36.14 -41.57
C ALA A 17 -25.14 -35.44 -41.68
N LYS A 18 -24.08 -36.26 -41.79
CA LYS A 18 -22.72 -35.93 -42.23
C LYS A 18 -22.69 -35.59 -43.72
N LYS A 19 -21.75 -34.73 -44.15
CA LYS A 19 -21.06 -34.86 -45.45
C LYS A 19 -19.61 -34.36 -45.36
N ARG A 20 -18.68 -35.26 -45.69
CA ARG A 20 -17.31 -35.00 -46.14
C ARG A 20 -17.34 -34.95 -47.67
N GLU A 21 -16.48 -34.14 -48.28
CA GLU A 21 -15.93 -34.40 -49.62
C GLU A 21 -14.61 -33.63 -49.77
N ASP A 22 -13.63 -34.32 -50.36
CA ASP A 22 -12.21 -34.01 -50.48
C ASP A 22 -11.87 -33.38 -51.84
N THR A 23 -10.74 -32.63 -51.88
CA THR A 23 -9.80 -32.38 -53.01
C THR A 23 -10.34 -31.62 -54.26
N GLU A 24 -9.61 -30.77 -54.98
CA GLU A 24 -8.22 -30.84 -55.44
C GLU A 24 -7.71 -29.45 -55.96
N GLU A 25 -6.45 -29.46 -56.42
CA GLU A 25 -5.44 -28.43 -56.69
C GLU A 25 -5.76 -27.23 -57.63
N GLY A 26 -5.02 -26.13 -57.41
CA GLY A 26 -4.85 -25.02 -58.36
C GLY A 26 -3.69 -24.10 -57.98
N ARG A 27 -2.53 -24.30 -58.62
CA ARG A 27 -1.21 -23.69 -58.35
C ARG A 27 -0.96 -22.48 -59.27
N ALA A 28 -0.77 -21.29 -58.71
CA ALA A 28 0.00 -20.15 -59.25
C ALA A 28 0.06 -19.09 -58.13
N GLY A 29 1.19 -18.54 -57.66
CA GLY A 29 2.43 -18.18 -58.33
C GLY A 29 2.59 -16.66 -58.24
N GLY A 30 3.03 -16.12 -57.08
CA GLY A 30 3.24 -14.68 -56.90
C GLY A 30 4.07 -14.37 -55.65
N ARG A 31 5.31 -13.94 -55.88
CA ARG A 31 6.37 -13.66 -54.89
C ARG A 31 6.08 -12.37 -54.10
N GLY A 32 6.52 -12.31 -52.83
CA GLY A 32 6.76 -11.03 -52.16
C GLY A 32 6.84 -11.08 -50.63
N ASN A 33 8.08 -11.02 -50.12
CA ASN A 33 8.53 -10.63 -48.78
C ASN A 33 8.19 -11.49 -47.54
N SER A 34 9.22 -12.24 -47.14
CA SER A 34 9.55 -12.63 -45.78
C SER A 34 9.71 -11.42 -44.86
N GLU A 35 9.02 -11.41 -43.72
CA GLU A 35 9.51 -10.80 -42.48
C GLU A 35 8.84 -11.51 -41.30
N ASN A 36 9.66 -11.79 -40.29
CA ASN A 36 9.47 -12.83 -39.30
C ASN A 36 8.25 -12.59 -38.40
N GLY A 37 7.43 -13.63 -38.25
CA GLY A 37 6.50 -13.77 -37.14
C GLY A 37 7.28 -13.97 -35.85
N ASP A 38 7.28 -12.96 -34.99
CA ASP A 38 7.78 -13.04 -33.63
C ASP A 38 6.70 -13.77 -32.80
N ASP A 39 6.76 -15.10 -32.81
CA ASP A 39 6.12 -15.96 -31.80
C ASP A 39 6.73 -15.62 -30.44
N ARG A 40 6.17 -14.60 -29.77
CA ARG A 40 6.45 -14.36 -28.36
C ARG A 40 5.85 -15.49 -27.55
N ALA A 41 6.68 -16.49 -27.29
CA ALA A 41 6.51 -17.42 -26.19
C ALA A 41 6.08 -16.65 -24.94
N GLU A 42 4.89 -16.96 -24.42
CA GLU A 42 4.43 -16.46 -23.13
C GLU A 42 5.44 -16.88 -22.06
N ALA A 43 6.29 -15.93 -21.67
CA ALA A 43 7.11 -16.08 -20.48
C ALA A 43 6.16 -16.29 -19.29
N SER A 44 6.30 -17.42 -18.60
CA SER A 44 5.63 -17.67 -17.33
C SER A 44 5.77 -16.43 -16.44
N PRO A 45 4.67 -15.86 -15.91
CA PRO A 45 4.75 -14.61 -15.17
C PRO A 45 5.73 -14.77 -14.01
N SER A 46 6.68 -13.84 -13.90
CA SER A 46 7.53 -13.74 -12.71
C SER A 46 6.64 -13.60 -11.47
N ARG A 47 7.11 -14.10 -10.32
CA ARG A 47 6.36 -14.10 -9.05
C ARG A 47 5.85 -12.70 -8.63
N GLY A 48 6.41 -11.62 -9.21
CA GLY A 48 6.01 -10.23 -8.99
C GLY A 48 5.03 -9.63 -10.00
N SER A 49 4.59 -10.36 -11.03
CA SER A 49 3.66 -9.85 -12.05
C SER A 49 2.21 -10.20 -11.75
N LEU A 50 1.29 -9.28 -12.05
CA LEU A 50 -0.15 -9.52 -11.93
C LEU A 50 -0.60 -10.68 -12.81
N SER A 51 -1.14 -11.73 -12.19
CA SER A 51 -1.65 -12.91 -12.90
C SER A 51 -2.88 -12.59 -13.76
N GLU A 52 -3.09 -13.36 -14.84
CA GLU A 52 -4.25 -13.19 -15.70
C GLU A 52 -5.57 -13.43 -14.95
N THR A 53 -5.58 -14.39 -14.02
CA THR A 53 -6.70 -14.64 -13.12
C THR A 53 -7.05 -13.40 -12.28
N ALA A 54 -6.04 -12.71 -11.74
CA ALA A 54 -6.24 -11.48 -10.99
C ALA A 54 -6.83 -10.36 -11.86
N ARG A 55 -6.34 -10.20 -13.09
CA ARG A 55 -6.89 -9.24 -14.06
C ARG A 55 -8.35 -9.52 -14.35
N LYS A 56 -8.72 -10.78 -14.62
CA LYS A 56 -10.12 -11.16 -14.86
C LYS A 56 -11.03 -10.84 -13.67
N VAL A 57 -10.57 -11.05 -12.44
CA VAL A 57 -11.36 -10.66 -11.26
C VAL A 57 -11.60 -9.15 -11.24
N PHE A 58 -10.58 -8.34 -11.47
CA PHE A 58 -10.77 -6.88 -11.55
C PHE A 58 -11.68 -6.48 -12.71
N ASP A 59 -11.45 -7.06 -13.89
CA ASP A 59 -12.06 -6.62 -15.13
C ASP A 59 -13.52 -7.06 -15.30
N GLU A 60 -13.82 -8.30 -14.89
CA GLU A 60 -15.11 -8.95 -15.15
C GLU A 60 -16.02 -8.96 -13.92
N LYS A 61 -15.47 -8.82 -12.71
CA LYS A 61 -16.25 -8.91 -11.46
C LYS A 61 -16.34 -7.58 -10.71
N LEU A 62 -15.24 -6.84 -10.59
CA LEU A 62 -15.21 -5.62 -9.79
C LEU A 62 -15.52 -4.36 -10.62
N PHE A 63 -14.69 -4.05 -11.62
CA PHE A 63 -14.75 -2.81 -12.41
C PHE A 63 -15.64 -2.93 -13.65
N THR A 64 -16.87 -3.39 -13.45
CA THR A 64 -17.87 -3.54 -14.49
C THR A 64 -18.56 -2.20 -14.80
N SER A 65 -19.25 -2.11 -15.94
CA SER A 65 -20.02 -0.91 -16.28
C SER A 65 -21.19 -0.64 -15.32
N SER A 66 -21.73 -1.66 -14.65
CA SER A 66 -22.75 -1.46 -13.61
C SER A 66 -22.11 -0.93 -12.32
N PHE A 67 -20.93 -1.41 -11.94
CA PHE A 67 -20.19 -0.89 -10.79
C PHE A 67 -20.01 0.64 -10.88
N PHE A 68 -19.46 1.15 -11.98
CA PHE A 68 -19.24 2.59 -12.13
C PHE A 68 -20.52 3.43 -12.18
N ARG A 69 -21.64 2.83 -12.63
CA ARG A 69 -22.92 3.53 -12.77
C ARG A 69 -23.69 3.59 -11.46
N GLU A 70 -23.68 2.50 -10.70
CA GLU A 70 -24.60 2.25 -9.59
C GLU A 70 -23.91 2.25 -8.23
N VAL A 71 -22.62 1.91 -8.15
CA VAL A 71 -21.91 1.64 -6.89
C VAL A 71 -20.81 2.68 -6.61
N TRP A 72 -19.98 3.00 -7.61
CA TRP A 72 -18.86 3.91 -7.48
C TRP A 72 -19.28 5.27 -6.90
N GLU A 73 -18.59 5.71 -5.85
CA GLU A 73 -18.85 6.93 -5.08
C GLU A 73 -20.25 7.00 -4.42
N ARG A 74 -21.01 5.90 -4.37
CA ARG A 74 -22.41 5.87 -3.89
C ARG A 74 -22.64 4.93 -2.72
N SER A 75 -22.11 3.72 -2.76
CA SER A 75 -22.39 2.71 -1.73
C SER A 75 -21.26 1.70 -1.57
N PRO A 76 -21.03 1.17 -0.37
CA PRO A 76 -20.08 0.07 -0.17
C PRO A 76 -20.53 -1.18 -0.91
N LEU A 77 -19.56 -1.97 -1.37
CA LEU A 77 -19.80 -3.25 -2.05
C LEU A 77 -18.91 -4.33 -1.44
N LEU A 78 -19.51 -5.45 -1.07
CA LEU A 78 -18.80 -6.63 -0.59
C LEU A 78 -18.95 -7.75 -1.62
N LEU A 79 -17.82 -8.20 -2.17
CA LEU A 79 -17.75 -9.37 -3.04
C LEU A 79 -17.16 -10.53 -2.26
N ARG A 80 -17.94 -11.60 -2.12
CA ARG A 80 -17.47 -12.80 -1.41
C ARG A 80 -16.54 -13.61 -2.28
N SER A 81 -15.56 -14.28 -1.65
CA SER A 81 -14.63 -15.16 -2.36
C SER A 81 -15.35 -16.18 -3.26
N SER A 82 -16.48 -16.73 -2.79
CA SER A 82 -17.34 -17.65 -3.56
C SER A 82 -17.91 -17.07 -4.86
N GLU A 83 -18.07 -15.74 -4.95
CA GLU A 83 -18.59 -15.04 -6.13
C GLU A 83 -17.49 -14.73 -7.16
N LEU A 84 -16.23 -14.66 -6.70
CA LEU A 84 -15.06 -14.36 -7.54
C LEU A 84 -14.55 -15.60 -8.29
N GLY A 85 -14.93 -16.79 -7.84
CA GLY A 85 -14.48 -18.06 -8.41
C GLY A 85 -13.03 -18.35 -8.02
N ALA A 86 -12.08 -17.88 -8.81
CA ALA A 86 -10.67 -18.01 -8.46
C ALA A 86 -10.27 -17.02 -7.37
N HIS A 87 -9.30 -17.39 -6.52
CA HIS A 87 -8.83 -16.57 -5.40
C HIS A 87 -7.38 -16.08 -5.61
N PRO A 88 -7.14 -15.16 -6.57
CA PRO A 88 -5.79 -14.72 -6.89
C PRO A 88 -5.16 -13.83 -5.80
N PHE A 89 -5.96 -13.31 -4.87
CA PHE A 89 -5.54 -12.39 -3.81
C PHE A 89 -5.49 -13.05 -2.42
N SER A 90 -5.67 -14.38 -2.33
CA SER A 90 -5.73 -15.10 -1.06
C SER A 90 -4.41 -15.77 -0.71
N GLY A 91 -4.08 -15.71 0.58
CA GLY A 91 -3.07 -16.49 1.25
C GLY A 91 -1.65 -16.17 0.80
N ARG A 92 -0.75 -17.08 1.17
CA ARG A 92 0.70 -16.95 0.96
C ARG A 92 1.14 -16.93 -0.50
N LYS A 93 0.30 -17.46 -1.39
CA LYS A 93 0.54 -17.41 -2.84
C LYS A 93 0.50 -15.99 -3.37
N PHE A 94 -0.30 -15.13 -2.73
CA PHE A 94 -0.37 -13.72 -3.06
C PHE A 94 0.67 -12.89 -2.30
N ILE A 95 0.66 -12.95 -0.96
CA ILE A 95 1.65 -12.29 -0.10
C ILE A 95 2.12 -13.27 0.96
N SER A 96 3.41 -13.62 0.92
CA SER A 96 4.04 -14.49 1.90
C SER A 96 4.51 -13.72 3.15
N GLU A 97 4.91 -14.44 4.19
CA GLU A 97 5.54 -13.84 5.38
C GLU A 97 6.86 -13.16 5.03
N GLU A 98 7.62 -13.71 4.09
CA GLU A 98 8.83 -13.07 3.57
C GLU A 98 8.50 -11.73 2.88
N ASP A 99 7.41 -11.67 2.12
CA ASP A 99 6.96 -10.44 1.48
C ASP A 99 6.54 -9.42 2.54
N MET A 100 5.82 -9.82 3.58
CA MET A 100 5.50 -8.96 4.72
C MET A 100 6.77 -8.39 5.37
N VAL A 101 7.79 -9.22 5.54
CA VAL A 101 9.10 -8.81 6.06
C VAL A 101 9.79 -7.81 5.14
N ARG A 102 9.83 -8.06 3.82
CA ARG A 102 10.37 -7.13 2.81
C ARG A 102 9.63 -5.79 2.85
N MET A 103 8.30 -5.83 2.95
CA MET A 103 7.47 -4.63 3.04
C MET A 103 7.73 -3.83 4.30
N CYS A 104 7.85 -4.50 5.47
CA CYS A 104 8.19 -3.83 6.73
C CYS A 104 9.56 -3.14 6.64
N TYR A 105 10.56 -3.84 6.12
CA TYR A 105 11.91 -3.30 6.00
C TYR A 105 11.96 -2.08 5.06
N ARG A 106 11.45 -2.21 3.83
CA ARG A 106 11.41 -1.11 2.86
C ARG A 106 10.50 0.03 3.31
N GLY A 107 9.40 -0.29 3.98
CA GLY A 107 8.51 0.70 4.57
C GLY A 107 9.17 1.49 5.69
N ALA A 108 10.00 0.86 6.51
CA ALA A 108 10.80 1.57 7.52
C ALA A 108 11.85 2.48 6.87
N ILE A 109 12.52 2.01 5.81
CA ILE A 109 13.47 2.84 5.03
C ILE A 109 12.79 4.09 4.44
N ALA A 110 11.56 3.93 3.96
CA ALA A 110 10.79 5.00 3.37
C ALA A 110 10.02 5.85 4.41
N GLU A 111 10.13 5.54 5.71
CA GLU A 111 9.34 6.13 6.80
C GLU A 111 7.81 5.96 6.65
N THR A 112 7.39 4.97 5.86
CA THR A 112 5.99 4.67 5.58
C THR A 112 5.41 3.54 6.45
N LEU A 113 6.26 2.80 7.16
CA LEU A 113 5.83 1.85 8.21
C LEU A 113 5.34 2.62 9.44
N LYS A 114 4.14 2.28 9.91
CA LYS A 114 3.51 2.76 11.14
C LYS A 114 3.13 1.58 12.04
N VAL A 115 3.21 1.77 13.35
CA VAL A 115 2.94 0.74 14.36
C VAL A 115 1.82 1.22 15.26
N PHE A 116 0.80 0.40 15.49
CA PHE A 116 -0.36 0.76 16.31
C PHE A 116 -0.63 -0.30 17.39
N GLN A 117 -0.97 0.12 18.61
CA GLN A 117 -1.49 -0.76 19.66
C GLN A 117 -2.84 -0.21 20.10
N GLU A 118 -3.90 -1.02 20.06
CA GLU A 118 -5.26 -0.63 20.47
C GLU A 118 -5.71 0.74 19.94
N GLY A 119 -5.47 0.99 18.64
CA GLY A 119 -5.85 2.24 17.98
C GLY A 119 -5.02 3.47 18.35
N LYS A 120 -3.97 3.32 19.17
CA LYS A 120 -2.98 4.36 19.46
C LYS A 120 -1.75 4.16 18.56
N LEU A 121 -1.27 5.24 17.94
CA LEU A 121 -0.05 5.23 17.15
C LEU A 121 1.18 5.20 18.07
N TYR A 122 2.14 4.34 17.75
CA TYR A 122 3.43 4.21 18.43
C TYR A 122 4.55 4.62 17.50
N ASP A 123 5.67 5.07 18.09
CA ASP A 123 6.86 5.39 17.34
C ASP A 123 7.29 4.17 16.52
N PRO A 124 7.31 4.29 15.18
CA PRO A 124 7.75 3.21 14.33
C PRO A 124 9.23 2.92 14.64
N PRO A 125 9.66 1.66 14.47
CA PRO A 125 11.03 1.30 14.75
C PRO A 125 11.99 2.06 13.83
N GLN A 126 12.84 2.90 14.41
CA GLN A 126 13.92 3.58 13.68
C GLN A 126 14.96 2.55 13.25
N ILE A 127 15.10 2.34 11.93
CA ILE A 127 16.12 1.47 11.37
C ILE A 127 17.33 2.34 11.05
N SER A 128 18.41 2.18 11.82
CA SER A 128 19.68 2.85 11.52
C SER A 128 20.31 2.22 10.29
N PHE A 129 20.62 3.05 9.30
CA PHE A 129 21.33 2.64 8.11
C PHE A 129 22.82 2.46 8.44
N PRO A 130 23.50 1.47 7.86
CA PRO A 130 24.93 1.62 7.62
C PRO A 130 25.08 2.78 6.64
N GLU A 131 25.66 3.89 7.08
CA GLU A 131 26.07 4.96 6.17
C GLU A 131 27.11 4.37 5.20
N GLU A 132 26.73 4.13 3.95
CA GLU A 132 27.57 4.31 2.74
C GLU A 132 26.90 3.75 1.48
N ALA A 133 27.08 4.49 0.37
CA ALA A 133 26.50 4.34 -0.97
C ALA A 133 25.02 4.77 -1.12
N CYS A 134 24.66 5.92 -0.55
CA CYS A 134 23.68 6.77 -1.24
C CYS A 134 24.28 7.17 -2.59
N VAL A 135 23.75 6.62 -3.68
CA VAL A 135 23.91 7.20 -5.03
C VAL A 135 23.64 8.69 -4.91
N ASP A 136 24.48 9.55 -5.48
CA ASP A 136 24.32 11.00 -5.41
C ASP A 136 22.94 11.42 -5.96
N ILE A 137 22.02 11.76 -5.04
CA ILE A 137 20.63 12.16 -5.33
C ILE A 137 20.51 13.69 -5.41
N SER A 138 21.62 14.43 -5.40
CA SER A 138 21.61 15.89 -5.50
C SER A 138 21.00 16.41 -6.82
N ALA A 139 20.81 15.55 -7.83
CA ALA A 139 20.06 15.85 -9.05
C ALA A 139 18.52 15.83 -8.89
N ILE A 140 17.98 15.46 -7.73
CA ILE A 140 16.54 15.53 -7.44
C ILE A 140 16.34 16.58 -6.35
N ARG A 141 16.27 17.86 -6.75
CA ARG A 141 15.72 18.89 -5.87
C ARG A 141 14.28 18.48 -5.50
N PRO A 142 13.91 18.43 -4.21
CA PRO A 142 12.50 18.40 -3.84
C PRO A 142 11.82 19.68 -4.37
N PRO A 143 10.54 19.62 -4.79
CA PRO A 143 9.78 20.86 -4.98
C PRO A 143 9.78 21.62 -3.64
N PRO A 144 9.97 22.94 -3.64
CA PRO A 144 10.13 23.70 -2.41
C PRO A 144 8.90 23.53 -1.52
N ARG A 145 9.14 23.14 -0.25
CA ARG A 145 8.16 23.28 0.82
C ARG A 145 7.81 24.76 0.94
N ALA A 146 6.55 25.11 0.71
CA ALA A 146 6.04 26.42 1.08
C ALA A 146 5.95 26.50 2.60
N ALA A 147 6.92 27.17 3.23
CA ALA A 147 6.78 27.72 4.58
C ALA A 147 7.67 28.97 4.70
N SER A 148 7.00 30.11 4.83
CA SER A 148 7.38 31.35 5.51
C SER A 148 8.87 31.61 5.78
N SER A 149 9.42 32.61 5.09
CA SER A 149 10.66 33.28 5.45
C SER A 149 10.47 34.23 6.64
N SER A 150 11.29 34.09 7.67
CA SER A 150 11.75 35.20 8.49
C SER A 150 13.26 35.08 8.68
N SER A 151 13.98 36.07 8.18
CA SER A 151 15.42 36.27 8.26
C SER A 151 15.89 36.66 9.67
N GLY A 152 17.09 36.25 10.03
CA GLY A 152 17.86 36.79 11.16
C GLY A 152 19.32 36.31 11.09
N GLU A 153 20.22 37.25 10.83
CA GLU A 153 21.66 37.12 10.55
C GLU A 153 22.50 36.64 11.75
N ARG A 154 23.67 35.99 11.50
CA ARG A 154 25.05 36.51 11.73
C ARG A 154 26.15 35.45 11.90
N SER A 155 27.19 35.64 11.08
CA SER A 155 28.65 35.65 11.37
C SER A 155 29.46 34.40 11.77
N SER A 156 30.72 34.46 11.31
CA SER A 156 31.95 33.78 11.75
C SER A 156 32.12 32.31 11.28
N ASP A 157 33.31 31.77 11.03
CA ASP A 157 34.64 32.23 10.63
C ASP A 157 35.45 30.93 10.42
N ARG A 158 36.40 30.96 9.48
CA ARG A 158 37.69 30.24 9.48
C ARG A 158 37.77 28.69 9.48
N GLU A 159 38.31 28.23 8.35
CA GLU A 159 39.55 27.44 8.19
C GLU A 159 39.82 26.18 9.03
N GLY A 160 40.06 25.05 8.34
CA GLY A 160 40.75 23.91 8.94
C GLY A 160 40.92 22.65 8.09
N LYS A 161 41.99 22.64 7.28
CA LYS A 161 42.87 21.49 6.91
C LYS A 161 42.42 20.36 5.96
N LYS A 162 43.14 20.36 4.81
CA LYS A 162 43.73 19.24 4.03
C LYS A 162 43.91 17.94 4.83
N ALA A 163 43.41 16.80 4.37
CA ALA A 163 43.87 15.97 3.23
C ALA A 163 45.17 15.20 3.53
N GLU A 164 45.03 13.91 3.81
CA GLU A 164 46.08 12.91 3.67
C GLU A 164 45.56 11.75 2.81
N THR A 165 46.30 11.51 1.74
CA THR A 165 46.17 10.46 0.74
C THR A 165 46.71 9.14 1.26
N GLY A 166 46.05 8.02 0.96
CA GLY A 166 46.60 6.70 1.24
C GLY A 166 45.86 5.53 0.61
N LYS A 167 46.30 5.17 -0.60
CA LYS A 167 46.30 3.83 -1.23
C LYS A 167 44.96 3.20 -1.68
N MET A 168 44.89 3.04 -3.00
CA MET A 168 44.05 2.07 -3.71
C MET A 168 44.46 0.65 -3.33
N GLU A 169 43.48 -0.16 -2.96
CA GLU A 169 43.49 -1.61 -3.14
C GLU A 169 42.20 -2.00 -3.88
N GLU A 170 42.37 -2.63 -5.05
CA GLU A 170 41.32 -3.31 -5.80
C GLU A 170 40.86 -4.55 -5.02
N GLY A 171 39.55 -4.76 -4.89
CA GLY A 171 39.04 -5.99 -4.28
C GLY A 171 37.53 -6.05 -4.08
N GLY A 172 36.80 -6.43 -5.14
CA GLY A 172 35.52 -7.15 -5.09
C GLY A 172 34.30 -6.41 -4.52
N GLU A 173 33.35 -6.08 -5.40
CA GLU A 173 31.96 -5.74 -5.03
C GLU A 173 31.31 -6.90 -4.26
N ARG A 174 31.41 -6.87 -2.93
CA ARG A 174 30.48 -7.59 -2.07
C ARG A 174 29.26 -6.70 -1.89
N HIS A 175 28.19 -6.98 -2.63
CA HIS A 175 26.85 -6.46 -2.32
C HIS A 175 26.55 -6.79 -0.84
N ARG A 176 26.74 -5.80 0.06
CA ARG A 176 26.42 -5.93 1.48
C ARG A 176 24.91 -6.01 1.61
N THR A 177 24.40 -7.23 1.77
CA THR A 177 23.04 -7.49 2.22
C THR A 177 22.90 -6.96 3.65
N THR A 178 21.86 -6.19 3.92
CA THR A 178 21.60 -5.70 5.28
C THR A 178 21.15 -6.86 6.15
N THR A 179 21.81 -7.04 7.30
CA THR A 179 21.58 -8.17 8.20
C THR A 179 20.30 -7.98 9.04
N SER A 180 19.76 -9.13 9.47
CA SER A 180 18.53 -9.33 10.28
C SER A 180 18.31 -8.38 11.48
N ALA A 181 19.35 -7.78 12.06
CA ALA A 181 19.23 -6.98 13.29
C ALA A 181 18.27 -5.77 13.20
N ASN A 182 18.16 -5.15 12.01
CA ASN A 182 17.24 -4.03 11.77
C ASN A 182 15.79 -4.49 11.54
N LEU A 183 15.61 -5.74 11.08
CA LEU A 183 14.31 -6.35 10.82
C LEU A 183 13.59 -6.76 12.11
N SER A 184 14.36 -7.13 13.13
CA SER A 184 13.84 -7.61 14.42
C SER A 184 12.88 -6.65 15.11
N ARG A 185 13.00 -5.33 14.88
CA ARG A 185 12.19 -4.35 15.63
C ARG A 185 10.70 -4.39 15.24
N ALA A 186 10.38 -4.40 13.94
CA ALA A 186 8.98 -4.45 13.49
C ALA A 186 8.32 -5.78 13.85
N THR A 187 9.06 -6.89 13.71
CA THR A 187 8.59 -8.22 14.07
C THR A 187 8.37 -8.36 15.58
N CYS A 188 9.26 -7.79 16.41
CA CYS A 188 9.05 -7.74 17.87
C CYS A 188 7.79 -6.94 18.24
N ARG A 189 7.55 -5.79 17.60
CA ARG A 189 6.30 -5.03 17.85
C ARG A 189 5.05 -5.82 17.50
N TYR A 190 5.10 -6.61 16.42
CA TYR A 190 3.98 -7.50 16.09
C TYR A 190 3.75 -8.56 17.18
N LEU A 191 4.82 -9.19 17.69
CA LEU A 191 4.77 -10.14 18.81
C LEU A 191 4.28 -9.50 20.12
N GLU A 192 4.40 -8.19 20.28
CA GLU A 192 3.86 -7.41 21.40
C GLU A 192 2.37 -7.04 21.23
N GLY A 193 1.71 -7.51 20.17
CA GLY A 193 0.29 -7.25 19.89
C GLY A 193 0.04 -5.97 19.10
N CYS A 194 1.05 -5.37 18.49
CA CYS A 194 0.88 -4.19 17.65
C CYS A 194 0.50 -4.55 16.21
N SER A 195 -0.40 -3.77 15.61
CA SER A 195 -0.63 -3.74 14.17
C SER A 195 0.52 -3.06 13.44
N LEU A 196 0.85 -3.57 12.26
CA LEU A 196 1.80 -2.97 11.33
C LEU A 196 1.04 -2.44 10.12
N VAL A 197 1.21 -1.16 9.81
CA VAL A 197 0.62 -0.50 8.65
C VAL A 197 1.73 0.03 7.75
N ILE A 198 1.77 -0.42 6.50
CA ILE A 198 2.74 0.06 5.52
C ILE A 198 2.00 0.94 4.53
N ASN A 199 2.14 2.26 4.69
CA ASN A 199 1.66 3.21 3.69
C ASN A 199 2.47 3.05 2.40
N GLN A 200 1.83 3.26 1.26
CA GLN A 200 2.49 3.19 -0.05
C GLN A 200 3.21 1.84 -0.26
N ALA A 201 2.56 0.74 0.16
CA ALA A 201 3.04 -0.63 0.05
C ALA A 201 3.28 -1.06 -1.41
N ASP A 202 2.64 -0.41 -2.37
CA ASP A 202 2.93 -0.55 -3.80
C ASP A 202 4.39 -0.25 -4.15
N ARG A 203 5.10 0.54 -3.33
CA ARG A 203 6.51 0.86 -3.56
C ARG A 203 7.45 -0.20 -3.00
N THR A 204 6.96 -1.05 -2.10
CA THR A 204 7.78 -2.01 -1.36
C THR A 204 7.74 -3.42 -1.96
N LEU A 205 6.69 -3.77 -2.70
CA LEU A 205 6.49 -5.10 -3.29
C LEU A 205 6.05 -5.04 -4.76
N GLU A 206 6.67 -5.86 -5.62
CA GLU A 206 6.45 -5.84 -7.08
C GLU A 206 5.01 -6.15 -7.48
N ILE A 207 4.38 -7.16 -6.85
CA ILE A 207 3.00 -7.55 -7.20
C ILE A 207 2.00 -6.42 -6.91
N LEU A 208 2.21 -5.66 -5.83
CA LEU A 208 1.36 -4.52 -5.49
C LEU A 208 1.57 -3.35 -6.47
N GLN A 209 2.81 -3.10 -6.87
CA GLN A 209 3.11 -2.14 -7.93
C GLN A 209 2.42 -2.52 -9.25
N SER A 210 2.47 -3.81 -9.61
CA SER A 210 1.87 -4.33 -10.85
C SER A 210 0.34 -4.16 -10.84
N ILE A 211 -0.31 -4.42 -9.69
CA ILE A 211 -1.74 -4.15 -9.49
C ILE A 211 -2.04 -2.67 -9.70
N CYS A 212 -1.34 -1.79 -8.99
CA CYS A 212 -1.58 -0.35 -9.07
C CYS A 212 -1.38 0.19 -10.49
N GLN A 213 -0.38 -0.29 -11.23
CA GLN A 213 -0.15 0.08 -12.63
C GLN A 213 -1.25 -0.41 -13.57
N HIS A 214 -1.73 -1.64 -13.38
CA HIS A 214 -2.83 -2.16 -14.18
C HIS A 214 -4.10 -1.32 -13.97
N LEU A 215 -4.44 -1.02 -12.72
CA LEU A 215 -5.62 -0.22 -12.38
C LEU A 215 -5.49 1.24 -12.82
N SER A 216 -4.31 1.85 -12.67
CA SER A 216 -4.06 3.23 -13.09
C SER A 216 -4.03 3.39 -14.62
N LYS A 217 -3.73 2.31 -15.37
CA LYS A 217 -3.76 2.35 -16.82
C LYS A 217 -5.18 2.21 -17.38
N LYS A 218 -6.05 1.46 -16.69
CA LYS A 218 -7.33 1.00 -17.23
C LYS A 218 -8.56 1.70 -16.65
N TYR A 219 -8.55 2.03 -15.37
CA TYR A 219 -9.75 2.44 -14.63
C TYR A 219 -9.63 3.78 -13.95
N PHE A 220 -8.49 4.07 -13.35
CA PHE A 220 -8.29 5.24 -12.50
C PHE A 220 -7.07 6.03 -12.94
N SER A 221 -6.98 7.30 -12.60
CA SER A 221 -5.83 8.12 -12.97
C SER A 221 -4.57 7.85 -12.12
N HIS A 222 -4.78 7.43 -10.87
CA HIS A 222 -3.72 7.06 -9.94
C HIS A 222 -4.27 6.08 -8.91
N VAL A 223 -3.46 5.07 -8.57
CA VAL A 223 -3.77 4.08 -7.52
C VAL A 223 -2.49 3.80 -6.75
N PHE A 224 -2.59 3.71 -5.43
CA PHE A 224 -1.51 3.23 -4.57
C PHE A 224 -2.06 2.20 -3.58
N ALA A 225 -1.19 1.51 -2.84
CA ALA A 225 -1.60 0.48 -1.92
C ALA A 225 -1.16 0.78 -0.47
N VAL A 226 -1.94 0.31 0.49
CA VAL A 226 -1.61 0.30 1.91
C VAL A 226 -1.77 -1.13 2.43
N SER A 227 -0.81 -1.62 3.20
CA SER A 227 -0.89 -2.93 3.84
C SER A 227 -1.24 -2.78 5.31
N TYR A 228 -2.19 -3.57 5.80
CA TYR A 228 -2.58 -3.62 7.21
C TYR A 228 -2.47 -5.05 7.73
N LEU A 229 -1.50 -5.28 8.61
CA LEU A 229 -1.35 -6.52 9.35
C LEU A 229 -1.72 -6.27 10.82
N THR A 230 -2.74 -6.96 11.31
CA THR A 230 -3.27 -6.80 12.68
C THR A 230 -3.27 -8.15 13.40
N PRO A 231 -2.68 -8.26 14.62
CA PRO A 231 -2.75 -9.47 15.46
C PRO A 231 -4.20 -9.80 15.88
N PRO A 232 -4.48 -11.01 16.37
CA PRO A 232 -5.81 -11.39 16.87
C PRO A 232 -6.37 -10.43 17.94
N ARG A 233 -7.69 -10.22 17.94
CA ARG A 233 -8.45 -9.43 18.93
C ARG A 233 -7.95 -8.00 19.15
N THR A 234 -7.42 -7.35 18.11
CA THR A 234 -6.92 -5.97 18.16
C THR A 234 -7.43 -5.13 16.97
N HIS A 235 -7.11 -3.84 16.96
CA HIS A 235 -7.41 -2.94 15.85
C HIS A 235 -6.25 -1.95 15.64
N ALA A 236 -6.06 -1.56 14.38
CA ALA A 236 -5.03 -0.60 13.99
C ALA A 236 -5.53 0.85 14.09
N VAL A 237 -6.78 1.08 13.67
CA VAL A 237 -7.38 2.42 13.56
C VAL A 237 -8.77 2.37 14.18
N LYS A 238 -9.15 3.42 14.90
CA LYS A 238 -10.50 3.61 15.44
C LYS A 238 -11.48 3.98 14.32
N THR A 239 -12.76 4.12 14.65
CA THR A 239 -13.78 4.59 13.70
C THR A 239 -13.35 5.91 13.05
N HIS A 240 -13.41 5.98 11.73
CA HIS A 240 -13.05 7.17 10.96
C HIS A 240 -13.67 7.16 9.57
N THR A 241 -13.58 8.29 8.88
CA THR A 241 -13.84 8.40 7.44
C THR A 241 -12.53 8.64 6.70
N ASP A 242 -12.43 8.16 5.46
CA ASP A 242 -11.34 8.50 4.55
C ASP A 242 -11.80 9.52 3.50
N ASP A 243 -10.86 10.29 2.96
CA ASP A 243 -11.03 11.17 1.81
C ASP A 243 -10.74 10.46 0.47
N GLN A 244 -10.71 9.13 0.49
CA GLN A 244 -10.27 8.29 -0.61
C GLN A 244 -11.22 7.10 -0.78
N ASP A 245 -11.39 6.67 -2.03
CA ASP A 245 -12.12 5.46 -2.36
C ASP A 245 -11.17 4.27 -2.21
N VAL A 246 -11.62 3.23 -1.49
CA VAL A 246 -10.75 2.13 -1.09
C VAL A 246 -11.33 0.77 -1.45
N PHE A 247 -10.46 -0.11 -1.97
CA PHE A 247 -10.75 -1.51 -2.26
C PHE A 247 -9.83 -2.40 -1.42
N LEU A 248 -10.39 -3.12 -0.47
CA LEU A 248 -9.68 -3.99 0.44
C LEU A 248 -9.68 -5.40 -0.12
N LEU A 249 -8.48 -5.95 -0.35
CA LEU A 249 -8.24 -7.34 -0.67
C LEU A 249 -7.90 -8.07 0.64
N GLN A 250 -8.78 -8.94 1.13
CA GLN A 250 -8.53 -9.69 2.35
C GLN A 250 -7.60 -10.88 2.04
N VAL A 251 -6.33 -10.76 2.42
CA VAL A 251 -5.29 -11.71 2.01
C VAL A 251 -5.28 -12.95 2.88
N TRP A 252 -5.24 -12.82 4.20
CA TRP A 252 -5.34 -13.98 5.09
C TRP A 252 -6.09 -13.64 6.37
N GLY A 253 -6.60 -14.68 7.03
CA GLY A 253 -7.34 -14.58 8.29
C GLY A 253 -8.62 -13.75 8.15
N SER A 254 -9.05 -13.09 9.24
CA SER A 254 -10.37 -12.46 9.28
C SER A 254 -10.47 -11.20 10.13
N LYS A 255 -11.38 -10.31 9.73
CA LYS A 255 -11.63 -9.02 10.41
C LYS A 255 -13.12 -8.68 10.42
N ALA A 256 -13.65 -8.30 11.57
CA ALA A 256 -15.02 -7.83 11.72
C ALA A 256 -15.09 -6.35 11.35
N TRP A 257 -15.97 -6.00 10.41
CA TRP A 257 -16.14 -4.66 9.87
C TRP A 257 -17.52 -4.12 10.22
N LYS A 258 -17.55 -2.83 10.55
CA LYS A 258 -18.76 -2.01 10.63
C LYS A 258 -18.59 -0.81 9.72
N ILE A 259 -19.62 -0.51 8.95
CA ILE A 259 -19.68 0.65 8.06
C ILE A 259 -20.99 1.38 8.32
N TRP A 260 -20.95 2.70 8.44
CA TRP A 260 -22.11 3.55 8.71
C TRP A 260 -22.43 4.46 7.52
N THR A 261 -23.62 5.04 7.55
CA THR A 261 -24.01 6.08 6.60
C THR A 261 -23.14 7.32 6.81
N PRO A 262 -22.60 7.93 5.74
CA PRO A 262 -21.76 9.10 5.87
C PRO A 262 -22.58 10.33 6.30
N PRO A 263 -22.07 11.14 7.26
CA PRO A 263 -22.73 12.41 7.61
C PRO A 263 -22.62 13.45 6.48
N GLN A 264 -21.59 13.32 5.64
CA GLN A 264 -21.37 14.13 4.45
C GLN A 264 -20.95 13.25 3.28
N ILE A 265 -21.58 13.46 2.13
CA ILE A 265 -21.27 12.73 0.90
C ILE A 265 -20.00 13.31 0.28
N LEU A 266 -19.05 12.43 -0.05
CA LEU A 266 -17.84 12.77 -0.79
C LEU A 266 -16.97 13.90 -0.18
N PRO A 267 -16.65 13.84 1.13
CA PRO A 267 -15.88 14.88 1.82
C PRO A 267 -14.49 15.08 1.19
N LEU A 268 -13.98 16.30 1.30
CA LEU A 268 -12.60 16.66 1.03
C LEU A 268 -11.71 16.31 2.24
N THR A 269 -10.38 16.38 2.05
CA THR A 269 -9.39 16.01 3.07
C THR A 269 -9.59 16.70 4.43
N GLU A 270 -9.96 17.98 4.43
CA GLU A 270 -10.17 18.75 5.67
C GLU A 270 -11.50 18.43 6.36
N GLU A 271 -12.39 17.68 5.71
CA GLU A 271 -13.71 17.29 6.22
C GLU A 271 -13.72 15.85 6.78
N MET A 272 -12.58 15.16 6.79
CA MET A 272 -12.46 13.82 7.38
C MET A 272 -12.70 13.84 8.89
N LEU A 273 -13.43 12.83 9.37
CA LEU A 273 -13.73 12.60 10.78
C LEU A 273 -12.91 11.43 11.33
N GLY A 274 -12.56 11.48 12.62
CA GLY A 274 -11.87 10.38 13.31
C GLY A 274 -10.36 10.27 13.06
N LYS A 275 -9.76 11.21 12.30
CA LYS A 275 -8.31 11.25 12.01
C LYS A 275 -7.54 12.18 12.95
N ARG A 276 -7.96 13.45 13.03
CA ARG A 276 -7.35 14.47 13.92
C ARG A 276 -8.07 14.53 15.26
N GLU A 277 -9.39 14.53 15.21
CA GLU A 277 -10.29 14.53 16.35
C GLU A 277 -10.92 13.13 16.50
N ALA A 278 -11.36 12.80 17.71
CA ALA A 278 -12.09 11.56 17.94
C ALA A 278 -13.39 11.55 17.13
N PHE A 279 -13.72 10.41 16.55
CA PHE A 279 -15.03 10.23 15.93
C PHE A 279 -16.11 10.27 17.03
N PRO A 280 -17.30 10.87 16.78
CA PRO A 280 -18.38 10.91 17.76
C PRO A 280 -18.68 9.53 18.40
N ASP A 281 -18.94 9.51 19.72
CA ASP A 281 -18.97 8.27 20.51
C ASP A 281 -20.05 7.25 20.08
N ASP A 282 -21.15 7.72 19.46
CA ASP A 282 -22.21 6.85 18.93
C ASP A 282 -22.52 7.15 17.45
N PRO A 283 -21.94 6.40 16.49
CA PRO A 283 -22.28 6.50 15.07
C PRO A 283 -23.69 5.98 14.72
N GLY A 284 -24.43 5.44 15.69
CA GLY A 284 -25.72 4.80 15.48
C GLY A 284 -25.62 3.39 14.91
N LYS A 285 -26.71 2.89 14.32
CA LYS A 285 -26.78 1.53 13.75
C LYS A 285 -25.89 1.44 12.48
N PRO A 286 -25.00 0.45 12.37
CA PRO A 286 -24.23 0.23 11.14
C PRO A 286 -25.14 -0.01 9.94
N LEU A 287 -24.78 0.60 8.81
CA LEU A 287 -25.35 0.31 7.50
C LEU A 287 -25.00 -1.13 7.09
N LEU A 288 -23.75 -1.54 7.33
CA LEU A 288 -23.26 -2.90 7.11
C LEU A 288 -22.46 -3.36 8.33
N GLU A 289 -22.65 -4.62 8.73
CA GLU A 289 -21.87 -5.30 9.77
C GLU A 289 -21.62 -6.75 9.33
N PHE A 290 -20.35 -7.12 9.14
CA PHE A 290 -19.96 -8.43 8.61
C PHE A 290 -18.52 -8.79 9.00
N VAL A 291 -18.16 -10.08 8.85
CA VAL A 291 -16.77 -10.54 8.91
C VAL A 291 -16.23 -10.68 7.50
N LEU A 292 -15.14 -9.97 7.21
CA LEU A 292 -14.35 -10.09 5.99
C LEU A 292 -13.37 -11.26 6.14
N LYS A 293 -13.39 -12.19 5.19
CA LYS A 293 -12.58 -13.42 5.22
C LYS A 293 -11.62 -13.47 4.03
N GLU A 294 -10.59 -14.31 4.15
CA GLU A 294 -9.62 -14.55 3.09
C GLU A 294 -10.27 -14.74 1.71
N GLY A 295 -9.78 -13.97 0.73
CA GLY A 295 -10.28 -13.95 -0.65
C GLY A 295 -11.46 -13.01 -0.90
N ASP A 296 -12.11 -12.44 0.13
CA ASP A 296 -13.15 -11.43 -0.06
C ASP A 296 -12.55 -10.08 -0.54
N ILE A 297 -13.35 -9.31 -1.26
CA ILE A 297 -13.04 -7.93 -1.66
C ILE A 297 -14.11 -7.00 -1.10
N LEU A 298 -13.69 -5.90 -0.47
CA LEU A 298 -14.58 -4.85 0.05
C LEU A 298 -14.25 -3.51 -0.58
N TYR A 299 -15.23 -2.86 -1.19
CA TYR A 299 -15.15 -1.47 -1.62
C TYR A 299 -15.87 -0.57 -0.61
N ILE A 300 -15.22 0.54 -0.22
CA ILE A 300 -15.79 1.59 0.62
C ILE A 300 -15.56 2.93 -0.09
N PRO A 301 -16.63 3.68 -0.44
CA PRO A 301 -16.47 5.02 -0.97
C PRO A 301 -15.93 6.00 0.06
N ARG A 302 -15.29 7.09 -0.39
CA ARG A 302 -14.83 8.13 0.53
C ARG A 302 -15.98 8.70 1.36
N GLY A 303 -15.70 9.01 2.62
CA GLY A 303 -16.66 9.59 3.57
C GLY A 303 -17.47 8.60 4.39
N PHE A 304 -17.53 7.31 4.03
CA PHE A 304 -18.25 6.31 4.83
C PHE A 304 -17.49 5.98 6.12
N PRO A 305 -18.05 6.26 7.32
CA PRO A 305 -17.42 5.92 8.56
C PRO A 305 -17.29 4.41 8.66
N HIS A 306 -16.13 3.94 9.08
CA HIS A 306 -15.89 2.51 9.20
C HIS A 306 -14.92 2.18 10.34
N ALA A 307 -15.07 0.97 10.87
CA ALA A 307 -14.23 0.44 11.93
C ALA A 307 -13.99 -1.05 11.69
N ALA A 308 -12.80 -1.52 12.04
CA ALA A 308 -12.40 -2.90 11.82
C ALA A 308 -11.60 -3.48 12.99
N VAL A 309 -12.04 -4.61 13.51
CA VAL A 309 -11.38 -5.33 14.61
C VAL A 309 -11.10 -6.76 14.18
N THR A 310 -9.90 -7.28 14.44
CA THR A 310 -9.59 -8.69 14.14
C THR A 310 -10.39 -9.63 15.04
N THR A 311 -10.67 -10.81 14.52
CA THR A 311 -11.36 -11.88 15.24
C THR A 311 -10.37 -12.61 16.17
N GLU A 312 -10.63 -13.88 16.47
CA GLU A 312 -9.66 -14.79 17.10
C GLU A 312 -8.44 -15.10 16.22
N GLU A 313 -8.45 -14.67 14.95
CA GLU A 313 -7.40 -14.84 13.97
C GLU A 313 -6.67 -13.51 13.68
N PRO A 314 -5.40 -13.55 13.25
CA PRO A 314 -4.76 -12.37 12.66
C PRO A 314 -5.48 -11.97 11.36
N SER A 315 -5.20 -10.76 10.86
CA SER A 315 -5.68 -10.33 9.55
C SER A 315 -4.60 -9.59 8.80
N LEU A 316 -4.42 -9.94 7.53
CA LEU A 316 -3.72 -9.12 6.54
C LEU A 316 -4.71 -8.73 5.45
N HIS A 317 -4.83 -7.43 5.20
CA HIS A 317 -5.48 -6.94 3.98
C HIS A 317 -4.63 -5.89 3.30
N ILE A 318 -4.78 -5.82 1.98
CA ILE A 318 -4.22 -4.77 1.16
C ILE A 318 -5.34 -3.84 0.73
N THR A 319 -5.23 -2.57 1.08
CA THR A 319 -6.13 -1.52 0.64
C THR A 319 -5.54 -0.89 -0.61
N LEU A 320 -6.20 -1.09 -1.75
CA LEU A 320 -5.94 -0.34 -2.98
C LEU A 320 -6.73 0.96 -2.91
N THR A 321 -6.06 2.07 -3.14
CA THR A 321 -6.57 3.39 -2.79
C THR A 321 -6.57 4.29 -4.01
N VAL A 322 -7.72 4.88 -4.30
CA VAL A 322 -7.90 5.93 -5.30
C VAL A 322 -8.11 7.25 -4.54
N PRO A 323 -7.18 8.22 -4.62
CA PRO A 323 -7.28 9.46 -3.85
C PRO A 323 -8.28 10.43 -4.51
N THR A 324 -9.55 10.09 -4.43
CA THR A 324 -10.63 10.75 -5.17
C THR A 324 -10.89 12.17 -4.69
N ALA A 325 -10.69 12.52 -3.41
CA ALA A 325 -10.72 13.92 -2.96
C ALA A 325 -9.56 14.75 -3.55
N GLU A 326 -8.37 14.15 -3.70
CA GLU A 326 -7.20 14.83 -4.27
C GLU A 326 -7.41 15.20 -5.74
N PHE A 327 -8.16 14.37 -6.47
CA PHE A 327 -8.47 14.55 -7.89
C PHE A 327 -9.94 14.94 -8.14
N ALA A 328 -10.66 15.38 -7.09
CA ALA A 328 -12.01 15.89 -7.22
C ALA A 328 -12.02 17.17 -8.06
N TYR A 329 -13.13 17.40 -8.79
CA TYR A 329 -13.28 18.57 -9.66
C TYR A 329 -12.94 19.89 -8.96
N VAL A 330 -13.43 20.10 -7.73
CA VAL A 330 -13.17 21.31 -6.94
C VAL A 330 -11.67 21.47 -6.61
N THR A 331 -10.99 20.39 -6.25
CA THR A 331 -9.56 20.39 -5.93
C THR A 331 -8.72 20.68 -7.17
N CYS A 332 -9.07 20.06 -8.30
CA CYS A 332 -8.41 20.31 -9.59
C CYS A 332 -8.61 21.76 -10.05
N LEU A 333 -9.83 22.30 -9.91
CA LEU A 333 -10.14 23.69 -10.25
C LEU A 333 -9.37 24.67 -9.35
N GLN A 334 -9.34 24.45 -8.04
CA GLN A 334 -8.55 25.25 -7.10
C GLN A 334 -7.07 25.28 -7.46
N ARG A 335 -6.49 24.13 -7.85
CA ARG A 335 -5.09 24.05 -8.30
C ARG A 335 -4.85 24.79 -9.60
N LEU A 336 -5.76 24.66 -10.57
CA LEU A 336 -5.67 25.41 -11.84
C LEU A 336 -5.72 26.92 -11.58
N VAL A 337 -6.69 27.39 -10.79
CA VAL A 337 -6.80 28.81 -10.40
C VAL A 337 -5.51 29.27 -9.74
N LYS A 338 -5.00 28.52 -8.76
CA LYS A 338 -3.73 28.82 -8.10
C LYS A 338 -2.57 28.92 -9.10
N SER A 339 -2.47 27.97 -10.04
CA SER A 339 -1.42 27.99 -11.07
C SER A 339 -1.55 29.20 -12.00
N LEU A 340 -2.78 29.55 -12.40
CA LEU A 340 -3.02 30.73 -13.23
C LEU A 340 -2.68 32.03 -12.49
N VAL A 341 -3.07 32.14 -11.22
CA VAL A 341 -2.72 33.31 -10.38
C VAL A 341 -1.21 33.42 -10.18
N LEU A 342 -0.51 32.32 -9.93
CA LEU A 342 0.96 32.34 -9.76
C LEU A 342 1.71 32.67 -11.06
N THR A 343 1.13 32.38 -12.22
CA THR A 343 1.72 32.71 -13.53
C THR A 343 1.34 34.08 -14.04
N HIS A 344 0.18 34.61 -13.63
CA HIS A 344 -0.24 35.98 -13.89
C HIS A 344 0.33 36.88 -12.79
N THR A 345 1.52 37.40 -13.02
CA THR A 345 2.07 38.44 -12.14
C THR A 345 1.16 39.66 -12.22
N LEU A 346 0.56 40.06 -11.10
CA LEU A 346 0.08 41.44 -10.96
C LEU A 346 1.28 42.36 -11.22
N PRO A 347 1.12 43.51 -11.90
CA PRO A 347 2.18 44.50 -11.97
C PRO A 347 2.71 44.76 -10.55
N SER A 348 4.03 44.83 -10.35
CA SER A 348 4.63 44.96 -9.00
C SER A 348 4.06 46.16 -8.22
N ASP A 349 3.70 47.23 -8.92
CA ASP A 349 2.98 48.37 -8.36
C ASP A 349 1.56 48.02 -7.90
N THR A 350 0.82 47.21 -8.65
CA THR A 350 -0.53 46.73 -8.28
C THR A 350 -0.45 45.80 -7.09
N GLU A 351 0.47 44.84 -7.08
CA GLU A 351 0.66 43.94 -5.94
C GLU A 351 1.05 44.70 -4.67
N ARG A 352 1.99 45.66 -4.78
CA ARG A 352 2.36 46.55 -3.66
C ARG A 352 1.14 47.32 -3.15
N ARG A 353 0.35 47.93 -4.05
CA ARG A 353 -0.85 48.72 -3.70
C ARG A 353 -1.94 47.84 -3.08
N CYS A 354 -2.23 46.66 -3.63
CA CYS A 354 -3.16 45.69 -3.04
C CYS A 354 -2.76 45.34 -1.60
N ARG A 355 -1.47 45.08 -1.37
CA ARG A 355 -0.95 44.80 -0.03
C ARG A 355 -1.05 46.02 0.90
N SER A 356 -0.74 47.22 0.41
CA SER A 356 -0.89 48.47 1.18
C SER A 356 -2.35 48.71 1.56
N ALA A 357 -3.29 48.61 0.62
CA ALA A 357 -4.72 48.81 0.87
C ALA A 357 -5.30 47.80 1.86
N LEU A 358 -4.88 46.53 1.81
CA LEU A 358 -5.29 45.52 2.81
C LEU A 358 -4.78 45.85 4.21
N LEU A 359 -3.58 46.43 4.34
CA LEU A 359 -2.97 46.78 5.63
C LEU A 359 -3.43 48.15 6.16
N LEU A 360 -3.78 49.08 5.28
CA LEU A 360 -4.08 50.48 5.59
C LEU A 360 -5.58 50.81 5.52
N LYS A 361 -6.45 49.80 5.36
CA LYS A 361 -7.90 49.93 5.17
C LYS A 361 -8.58 50.86 6.20
N ASP A 362 -8.04 50.92 7.41
CA ASP A 362 -8.59 51.69 8.54
C ASP A 362 -7.72 52.91 8.95
N VAL A 363 -6.74 53.30 8.12
CA VAL A 363 -5.85 54.45 8.41
C VAL A 363 -6.39 55.73 7.75
N PRO A 364 -6.84 56.73 8.53
CA PRO A 364 -7.36 57.98 7.99
C PRO A 364 -6.28 58.73 7.19
N GLY A 365 -6.62 59.16 5.97
CA GLY A 365 -5.73 59.96 5.11
C GLY A 365 -4.78 59.16 4.21
N ALA A 366 -4.80 57.83 4.25
CA ALA A 366 -4.04 56.95 3.38
C ALA A 366 -4.69 56.78 1.99
N ALA A 367 -5.25 57.84 1.41
CA ALA A 367 -6.07 57.81 0.20
C ALA A 367 -5.27 57.32 -1.03
N GLU A 368 -5.19 56.01 -1.19
CA GLU A 368 -4.91 55.38 -2.47
C GLU A 368 -6.15 55.50 -3.36
N ASP A 369 -5.93 55.56 -4.68
CA ASP A 369 -7.01 55.50 -5.66
C ASP A 369 -7.65 54.11 -5.65
N LEU A 370 -8.65 53.94 -4.77
CA LEU A 370 -9.43 52.71 -4.62
C LEU A 370 -10.05 52.28 -5.95
N HIS A 371 -10.35 53.21 -6.85
CA HIS A 371 -10.87 52.90 -8.19
C HIS A 371 -9.80 52.24 -9.06
N ALA A 372 -8.58 52.78 -9.10
CA ALA A 372 -7.48 52.17 -9.84
C ALA A 372 -7.11 50.78 -9.29
N LEU A 373 -7.20 50.60 -7.97
CA LEU A 373 -6.96 49.30 -7.34
C LEU A 373 -8.04 48.27 -7.68
N SER A 374 -9.31 48.66 -7.58
CA SER A 374 -10.45 47.81 -7.95
C SER A 374 -10.34 47.37 -9.42
N ALA A 375 -10.09 48.31 -10.33
CA ALA A 375 -9.97 48.00 -11.76
C ALA A 375 -8.82 47.03 -12.07
N ALA A 376 -7.71 47.13 -11.33
CA ALA A 376 -6.58 46.22 -11.51
C ALA A 376 -6.89 44.80 -10.99
N VAL A 377 -7.64 44.68 -9.90
CA VAL A 377 -8.14 43.39 -9.38
C VAL A 377 -9.13 42.77 -10.38
N ASP A 378 -10.08 43.55 -10.89
CA ASP A 378 -11.08 43.11 -11.88
C ASP A 378 -10.41 42.63 -13.17
N ALA A 379 -9.43 43.37 -13.70
CA ALA A 379 -8.67 42.97 -14.88
C ALA A 379 -7.87 41.67 -14.67
N CYS A 380 -7.31 41.46 -13.47
CA CYS A 380 -6.64 40.21 -13.12
C CYS A 380 -7.64 39.05 -13.07
N ALA A 381 -8.82 39.26 -12.46
CA ALA A 381 -9.88 38.27 -12.40
C ALA A 381 -10.38 37.87 -13.79
N GLU A 382 -10.60 38.84 -14.69
CA GLU A 382 -10.99 38.58 -16.08
C GLU A 382 -9.94 37.75 -16.84
N GLN A 383 -8.65 38.07 -16.67
CA GLN A 383 -7.57 37.31 -17.30
C GLN A 383 -7.52 35.87 -16.81
N VAL A 384 -7.64 35.64 -15.49
CA VAL A 384 -7.71 34.30 -14.93
C VAL A 384 -8.94 33.56 -15.46
N ALA A 385 -10.12 34.20 -15.42
CA ALA A 385 -11.37 33.63 -15.89
C ALA A 385 -11.31 33.24 -17.37
N SER A 386 -10.68 34.06 -18.23
CA SER A 386 -10.53 33.77 -19.67
C SER A 386 -9.72 32.49 -19.96
N ARG A 387 -8.90 32.04 -19.01
CA ARG A 387 -8.06 30.83 -19.13
C ARG A 387 -8.61 29.64 -18.36
N LEU A 388 -9.68 29.82 -17.58
CA LEU A 388 -10.39 28.72 -16.93
C LEU A 388 -11.34 28.06 -17.93
N ASN A 389 -10.83 27.03 -18.60
CA ASN A 389 -11.62 26.22 -19.53
C ASN A 389 -11.32 24.72 -19.33
N TYR A 390 -12.13 23.89 -19.98
CA TYR A 390 -12.04 22.43 -19.88
C TYR A 390 -10.65 21.91 -20.26
N ASP A 391 -10.08 22.37 -21.37
CA ASP A 391 -8.78 21.91 -21.84
C ASP A 391 -7.65 22.28 -20.88
N ALA A 392 -7.68 23.49 -20.31
CA ALA A 392 -6.73 23.93 -19.30
C ALA A 392 -6.82 23.07 -18.03
N LEU A 393 -8.03 22.71 -17.60
CA LEU A 393 -8.24 21.82 -16.46
C LEU A 393 -7.72 20.41 -16.75
N CYS A 394 -8.05 19.84 -17.91
CA CYS A 394 -7.57 18.53 -18.34
C CYS A 394 -6.04 18.50 -18.44
N ASN A 395 -5.42 19.51 -19.06
CA ASN A 395 -3.96 19.60 -19.17
C ASN A 395 -3.28 19.72 -17.79
N SER A 396 -3.85 20.55 -16.90
CA SER A 396 -3.34 20.68 -15.54
C SER A 396 -3.41 19.36 -14.77
N LEU A 397 -4.53 18.65 -14.87
CA LEU A 397 -4.72 17.34 -14.25
C LEU A 397 -3.76 16.31 -14.84
N SER A 398 -3.65 16.19 -16.16
CA SER A 398 -2.74 15.26 -16.84
C SER A 398 -1.30 15.46 -16.41
N ASN A 399 -0.80 16.70 -16.40
CA ASN A 399 0.56 17.03 -15.96
C ASN A 399 0.80 16.63 -14.50
N GLN A 400 -0.20 16.85 -13.63
CA GLN A 400 -0.11 16.44 -12.23
C GLN A 400 -0.04 14.91 -12.10
N LEU A 401 -0.90 14.18 -12.82
CA LEU A 401 -0.94 12.72 -12.78
C LEU A 401 0.34 12.10 -13.31
N GLU A 402 0.90 12.63 -14.40
CA GLU A 402 2.21 12.21 -14.91
C GLU A 402 3.29 12.36 -13.84
N THR A 403 3.31 13.51 -13.15
CA THR A 403 4.26 13.78 -12.06
C THR A 403 4.11 12.80 -10.90
N VAL A 404 2.88 12.60 -10.43
CA VAL A 404 2.56 11.70 -9.30
C VAL A 404 2.91 10.25 -9.63
N ASN A 405 2.49 9.75 -10.80
CA ASN A 405 2.78 8.39 -11.24
C ASN A 405 4.28 8.17 -11.50
N ALA A 406 4.98 9.15 -12.08
CA ALA A 406 6.43 9.08 -12.26
C ALA A 406 7.18 9.05 -10.92
N MET A 407 6.72 9.83 -9.92
CA MET A 407 7.27 9.82 -8.56
C MET A 407 7.06 8.45 -7.89
N GLN A 408 5.85 7.89 -7.95
CA GLN A 408 5.55 6.56 -7.43
C GLN A 408 6.49 5.50 -8.02
N LYS A 409 6.65 5.49 -9.35
CA LYS A 409 7.56 4.57 -10.05
C LYS A 409 9.01 4.75 -9.61
N ARG A 410 9.48 6.00 -9.48
CA ARG A 410 10.85 6.30 -9.03
C ARG A 410 11.11 5.79 -7.61
N GLN A 411 10.16 6.01 -6.70
CA GLN A 411 10.29 5.56 -5.31
C GLN A 411 10.24 4.03 -5.21
N PHE A 412 9.39 3.38 -6.00
CA PHE A 412 9.41 1.93 -6.14
C PHE A 412 10.79 1.41 -6.56
N LEU A 413 11.34 1.93 -7.68
CA LEU A 413 12.65 1.50 -8.17
C LEU A 413 13.76 1.71 -7.13
N ARG A 414 13.74 2.83 -6.42
CA ARG A 414 14.69 3.13 -5.34
C ARG A 414 14.62 2.09 -4.21
N LEU A 415 13.41 1.70 -3.78
CA LEU A 415 13.24 0.71 -2.71
C LEU A 415 13.56 -0.71 -3.18
N GLN A 416 13.31 -1.05 -4.45
CA GLN A 416 13.69 -2.35 -5.02
C GLN A 416 15.20 -2.52 -5.12
N ALA A 417 15.95 -1.43 -5.34
CA ALA A 417 17.41 -1.45 -5.36
C ALA A 417 18.05 -1.81 -4.01
N VAL A 418 17.30 -1.74 -2.91
CA VAL A 418 17.76 -2.22 -1.59
C VAL A 418 17.46 -3.72 -1.48
N PRO A 419 18.49 -4.59 -1.49
CA PRO A 419 18.28 -6.03 -1.37
C PRO A 419 17.83 -6.36 0.05
N VAL A 420 16.73 -7.09 0.17
CA VAL A 420 16.21 -7.59 1.45
C VAL A 420 16.14 -9.10 1.38
N SER A 421 17.00 -9.76 2.16
CA SER A 421 16.98 -11.21 2.30
C SER A 421 16.55 -11.60 3.71
N THR A 422 15.62 -12.54 3.79
CA THR A 422 15.31 -13.24 5.04
C THR A 422 16.34 -14.34 5.27
N PRO A 423 16.67 -14.70 6.53
CA PRO A 423 17.59 -15.79 6.84
C PRO A 423 17.05 -17.17 6.43
N PHE A 424 15.73 -17.31 6.39
CA PHE A 424 15.02 -18.53 5.98
C PHE A 424 13.76 -18.17 5.19
N THR A 425 13.23 -19.17 4.50
CA THR A 425 11.98 -19.19 3.77
C THR A 425 10.96 -20.05 4.53
N ASP A 426 9.72 -20.12 4.04
CA ASP A 426 8.72 -21.05 4.56
C ASP A 426 9.09 -22.53 4.32
N ALA A 427 9.85 -22.82 3.25
CA ALA A 427 10.35 -24.15 2.91
C ALA A 427 11.69 -24.51 3.59
N SER A 428 12.31 -23.57 4.31
CA SER A 428 13.58 -23.83 4.98
C SER A 428 13.42 -24.85 6.11
N LEU A 429 14.46 -25.65 6.32
CA LEU A 429 14.53 -26.59 7.43
C LEU A 429 15.26 -25.92 8.60
N VAL A 430 14.63 -25.87 9.76
CA VAL A 430 15.19 -25.26 10.97
C VAL A 430 15.27 -26.26 12.12
N ALA A 431 16.27 -26.12 12.98
CA ALA A 431 16.43 -26.95 14.17
C ALA A 431 17.00 -26.12 15.33
N LEU A 432 16.84 -26.62 16.56
CA LEU A 432 17.53 -26.05 17.72
C LEU A 432 19.05 -26.09 17.48
N ALA A 433 19.74 -24.99 17.79
CA ALA A 433 21.16 -24.88 17.46
C ALA A 433 22.01 -25.94 18.17
N ALA A 434 23.07 -26.38 17.50
CA ALA A 434 23.92 -27.46 18.00
C ALA A 434 24.46 -27.20 19.42
N GLY A 435 24.33 -28.19 20.31
CA GLY A 435 24.79 -28.10 21.69
C GLY A 435 23.84 -27.36 22.65
N LEU A 436 22.70 -26.86 22.17
CA LEU A 436 21.65 -26.29 23.03
C LEU A 436 20.65 -27.35 23.48
N THR A 437 20.07 -27.15 24.67
CA THR A 437 18.80 -27.79 25.07
C THR A 437 17.78 -26.71 25.36
N CYS A 438 16.50 -27.00 25.19
CA CYS A 438 15.42 -26.07 25.49
C CYS A 438 14.40 -26.76 26.40
N LYS A 439 13.92 -26.03 27.40
CA LYS A 439 12.74 -26.39 28.18
C LYS A 439 11.63 -25.41 27.83
N CYS A 440 10.59 -25.91 27.19
CA CYS A 440 9.39 -25.16 26.85
C CYS A 440 8.21 -26.13 26.78
N GLU A 441 7.27 -26.02 27.71
CA GLU A 441 6.03 -26.79 27.68
C GLU A 441 4.96 -26.03 26.89
N GLU A 442 4.04 -26.77 26.27
CA GLU A 442 2.92 -26.16 25.56
C GLU A 442 2.04 -25.35 26.52
N GLY A 443 1.72 -24.11 26.16
CA GLY A 443 1.01 -23.13 26.98
C GLY A 443 1.92 -22.27 27.88
N SER A 444 3.23 -22.53 27.92
CA SER A 444 4.16 -21.74 28.74
C SER A 444 4.28 -20.29 28.25
N ALA A 445 4.41 -19.36 29.20
CA ALA A 445 4.76 -17.96 28.94
C ALA A 445 6.28 -17.71 28.88
N GLU A 446 7.08 -18.75 29.14
CA GLU A 446 8.54 -18.68 29.12
C GLU A 446 9.15 -19.91 28.45
N ALA A 447 10.26 -19.70 27.75
CA ALA A 447 11.13 -20.75 27.24
C ALA A 447 12.55 -20.55 27.79
N VAL A 448 13.17 -21.63 28.27
CA VAL A 448 14.53 -21.60 28.82
C VAL A 448 15.47 -22.41 27.94
N PHE A 449 16.49 -21.75 27.40
CA PHE A 449 17.53 -22.36 26.57
C PHE A 449 18.79 -22.56 27.40
N PHE A 450 19.46 -23.70 27.27
CA PHE A 450 20.67 -24.03 28.02
C PHE A 450 21.85 -24.36 27.10
N LYS A 451 23.02 -23.87 27.46
CA LYS A 451 24.32 -24.22 26.85
C LYS A 451 25.30 -24.60 27.96
N GLY A 452 25.44 -25.90 28.23
CA GLY A 452 26.15 -26.38 29.41
C GLY A 452 25.45 -25.89 30.69
N THR A 453 26.16 -25.09 31.51
CA THR A 453 25.63 -24.50 32.75
C THR A 453 24.96 -23.14 32.55
N GLN A 454 25.12 -22.51 31.39
CA GLN A 454 24.50 -21.22 31.09
C GLN A 454 23.04 -21.43 30.67
N SER A 455 22.18 -20.49 31.06
CA SER A 455 20.78 -20.47 30.64
C SER A 455 20.36 -19.09 30.15
N LEU A 456 19.41 -19.08 29.21
CA LEU A 456 18.73 -17.90 28.72
C LEU A 456 17.23 -18.14 28.82
N THR A 457 16.58 -17.38 29.69
CA THR A 457 15.11 -17.35 29.79
C THR A 457 14.55 -16.28 28.87
N MET A 458 13.59 -16.66 28.04
CA MET A 458 12.85 -15.77 27.16
C MET A 458 11.38 -15.77 27.53
N LYS A 459 10.80 -14.58 27.69
CA LYS A 459 9.35 -14.42 27.70
C LYS A 459 8.81 -14.65 26.30
N ILE A 460 7.73 -15.43 26.19
CA ILE A 460 7.10 -15.79 24.93
C ILE A 460 5.59 -15.67 25.05
N CYS A 461 4.91 -15.48 23.91
CA CYS A 461 3.47 -15.65 23.87
C CYS A 461 3.12 -17.14 24.03
N PRO A 462 2.03 -17.50 24.72
CA PRO A 462 1.60 -18.89 24.83
C PRO A 462 1.40 -19.58 23.48
N SER A 463 1.03 -18.84 22.42
CA SER A 463 0.95 -19.33 21.05
C SER A 463 2.29 -19.82 20.48
N ALA A 464 3.39 -19.15 20.82
CA ALA A 464 4.75 -19.51 20.40
C ALA A 464 5.31 -20.74 21.15
N SER A 465 4.75 -21.10 22.31
CA SER A 465 5.24 -22.25 23.10
C SER A 465 5.18 -23.57 22.32
N LYS A 466 4.16 -23.76 21.49
CA LYS A 466 3.96 -24.97 20.67
C LYS A 466 5.11 -25.19 19.69
N LEU A 467 5.46 -24.16 18.91
CA LEU A 467 6.54 -24.28 17.94
C LEU A 467 7.90 -24.44 18.63
N ILE A 468 8.11 -23.74 19.76
CA ILE A 468 9.37 -23.85 20.51
C ILE A 468 9.51 -25.23 21.15
N ASN A 469 8.42 -25.83 21.64
CA ASN A 469 8.41 -27.20 22.14
C ASN A 469 8.81 -28.21 21.05
N VAL A 470 8.27 -28.08 19.83
CA VAL A 470 8.70 -28.93 18.70
C VAL A 470 10.21 -28.83 18.45
N LEU A 471 10.75 -27.60 18.43
CA LEU A 471 12.19 -27.38 18.26
C LEU A 471 13.00 -27.93 19.45
N ALA A 472 12.47 -27.85 20.67
CA ALA A 472 13.11 -28.37 21.88
C ALA A 472 13.35 -29.87 21.85
N ASN A 473 12.49 -30.62 21.14
CA ASN A 473 12.63 -32.07 20.91
C ASN A 473 13.75 -32.44 19.90
N ARG A 474 14.53 -31.45 19.42
CA ARG A 474 15.70 -31.58 18.55
C ARG A 474 15.45 -32.25 17.19
N GLN A 475 14.20 -32.29 16.73
CA GLN A 475 13.89 -32.71 15.37
C GLN A 475 13.93 -31.49 14.44
N PRO A 476 14.69 -31.53 13.33
CA PRO A 476 14.55 -30.53 12.28
C PRO A 476 13.11 -30.49 11.78
N ALA A 477 12.60 -29.28 11.55
CA ALA A 477 11.24 -29.06 11.06
C ALA A 477 11.24 -27.98 9.98
N THR A 478 10.39 -28.16 8.97
CA THR A 478 10.16 -27.13 7.95
C THR A 478 9.47 -25.94 8.60
N VAL A 479 9.85 -24.72 8.24
CA VAL A 479 9.25 -23.49 8.80
C VAL A 479 7.72 -23.48 8.66
N CYS A 480 7.18 -23.94 7.52
CA CYS A 480 5.74 -23.98 7.29
C CYS A 480 4.99 -25.02 8.13
N ASP A 481 5.66 -26.10 8.55
CA ASP A 481 5.10 -27.22 9.31
C ASP A 481 5.08 -26.96 10.83
N LEU A 482 5.88 -25.99 11.31
CA LEU A 482 5.93 -25.65 12.72
C LEU A 482 4.56 -25.13 13.23
N PRO A 483 4.06 -25.62 14.37
CA PRO A 483 2.72 -25.35 14.83
C PRO A 483 2.56 -23.91 15.32
N CYS A 484 1.83 -23.10 14.57
CA CYS A 484 1.41 -21.77 14.97
C CYS A 484 0.18 -21.38 14.14
N LYS A 485 -0.85 -20.81 14.77
CA LYS A 485 -2.06 -20.37 14.05
C LYS A 485 -1.80 -19.17 13.16
N ASP A 486 -0.96 -18.25 13.64
CA ASP A 486 -0.56 -17.05 12.90
C ASP A 486 0.75 -17.34 12.15
N PRO A 487 0.69 -17.39 10.81
CA PRO A 487 1.88 -17.62 10.00
C PRO A 487 2.98 -16.59 10.18
N PHE A 488 2.62 -15.32 10.34
CA PHE A 488 3.59 -14.25 10.48
C PHE A 488 4.16 -14.22 11.90
N GLU A 489 3.36 -14.53 12.93
CA GLU A 489 3.87 -14.76 14.29
C GLU A 489 4.95 -15.84 14.28
N ARG A 490 4.70 -16.98 13.62
CA ARG A 490 5.70 -18.06 13.48
C ARG A 490 7.00 -17.56 12.88
N PHE A 491 6.90 -16.82 11.78
CA PHE A 491 8.06 -16.23 11.12
C PHE A 491 8.81 -15.26 12.04
N CYS A 492 8.08 -14.41 12.77
CA CYS A 492 8.64 -13.47 13.75
C CYS A 492 9.36 -14.18 14.90
N VAL A 493 8.76 -15.22 15.49
CA VAL A 493 9.38 -16.00 16.57
C VAL A 493 10.68 -16.62 16.09
N LEU A 494 10.67 -17.26 14.91
CA LEU A 494 11.87 -17.85 14.33
C LEU A 494 12.95 -16.81 14.01
N LEU A 495 12.58 -15.62 13.56
CA LEU A 495 13.54 -14.52 13.35
C LEU A 495 14.21 -14.11 14.66
N VAL A 496 13.44 -14.02 15.76
CA VAL A 496 13.98 -13.70 17.09
C VAL A 496 14.92 -14.81 17.57
N LEU A 497 14.51 -16.07 17.46
CA LEU A 497 15.34 -17.23 17.84
C LEU A 497 16.65 -17.27 17.03
N HIS A 498 16.55 -17.08 15.71
CA HIS A 498 17.71 -17.03 14.81
C HIS A 498 18.64 -15.86 15.15
N SER A 499 18.09 -14.67 15.42
CA SER A 499 18.90 -13.50 15.81
C SER A 499 19.69 -13.69 17.10
N LYS A 500 19.24 -14.60 17.97
CA LYS A 500 19.89 -14.98 19.22
C LYS A 500 20.75 -16.25 19.09
N ALA A 501 20.93 -16.76 17.87
CA ALA A 501 21.64 -18.01 17.59
C ALA A 501 21.10 -19.21 18.38
N LEU A 502 19.78 -19.26 18.59
CA LEU A 502 19.11 -20.35 19.29
C LEU A 502 18.62 -21.46 18.34
N ILE A 503 18.50 -21.15 17.06
CA ILE A 503 18.16 -22.10 15.99
C ILE A 503 19.15 -21.98 14.84
N ASP A 504 19.39 -23.09 14.17
CA ASP A 504 20.16 -23.19 12.93
C ASP A 504 19.21 -23.36 11.74
N VAL A 505 19.55 -22.74 10.60
CA VAL A 505 18.89 -22.98 9.30
C VAL A 505 19.73 -24.02 8.55
N LEU A 506 19.19 -25.23 8.41
CA LEU A 506 19.91 -26.38 7.87
C LEU A 506 19.87 -26.43 6.33
N SER A 507 18.79 -25.93 5.74
CA SER A 507 18.63 -25.77 4.29
C SER A 507 17.68 -24.63 4.00
N ARG A 508 17.89 -23.92 2.88
CA ARG A 508 17.05 -22.80 2.44
C ARG A 508 16.14 -23.16 1.29
#